data_AF-X1B4K8-F1
#
_entry.id   AF-X1B4K8-F1
#
_cell.length_a   1.000
_cell.length_b   1.000
_cell.length_c   1.000
_cell.angle_alpha   90.00
_cell.angle_beta   90.00
_cell.angle_gamma   90.00
#
_symmetry.space_group_name_H-M   'P 1'
#
loop_
_entity.id
_entity.type
_entity.pdbx_description
1 polymer ?
#
loop_
_entity_poly.entity_id
_entity_poly.type
_entity_poly.pdbx_seq_one_letter_code
_entity_poly.pdbx_strand_id
1 'polypeptide(L)'
;NPEDVETILPPETILASFSEQIITLGEFNQLWEEVPEDYKLQLDKSMVLDQMISEKLLIQEAKNMGLEEDNDVLEQIKKMAEQILVQVLIEREILDKIKVNDEEVLEYYEQNKDSFTEKEQV
;
A
#
# COMPACT_ATOMS: atom_id res chain seq x y z
N ASN A 1 39.47 -2.11 1.57
CA ASN A 1 38.49 -1.03 1.52
C ASN A 1 37.57 -1.30 2.68
N PRO A 2 37.48 -0.47 3.73
CA PRO A 2 36.48 -0.68 4.76
C PRO A 2 35.14 -0.37 4.08
N GLU A 3 34.52 -1.34 3.41
CA GLU A 3 33.40 -2.10 3.99
C GLU A 3 32.48 -1.10 4.69
N ASP A 4 31.61 -0.53 3.86
CA ASP A 4 30.48 0.30 4.23
C ASP A 4 29.74 -0.40 5.36
N VAL A 5 30.05 -0.02 6.60
CA VAL A 5 29.26 -0.41 7.75
C VAL A 5 27.93 0.30 7.58
N GLU A 6 26.96 -0.39 6.98
CA GLU A 6 25.56 0.06 6.98
C GLU A 6 25.22 0.39 8.42
N THR A 7 25.21 1.69 8.71
CA THR A 7 24.97 2.17 10.04
C THR A 7 23.48 1.94 10.25
N ILE A 8 23.13 0.91 11.02
CA ILE A 8 21.74 0.60 11.32
C ILE A 8 21.24 1.72 12.24
N LEU A 9 20.61 2.71 11.63
CA LEU A 9 19.99 3.83 12.33
C LEU A 9 18.66 3.36 12.94
N PRO A 10 18.31 3.85 14.14
CA PRO A 10 17.09 3.40 14.79
C PRO A 10 15.84 3.98 14.10
N PRO A 11 14.66 3.32 14.19
CA PRO A 11 13.46 3.72 13.46
C PRO A 11 12.98 5.15 13.75
N GLU A 12 13.20 5.66 14.95
CA GLU A 12 12.87 7.02 15.38
C GLU A 12 13.77 8.10 14.77
N THR A 13 14.79 7.73 13.99
CA THR A 13 15.68 8.68 13.32
C THR A 13 14.86 9.60 12.43
N ILE A 14 15.01 10.91 12.62
CA ILE A 14 14.30 11.93 11.85
C ILE A 14 14.96 12.07 10.47
N LEU A 15 14.21 11.79 9.41
CA LEU A 15 14.65 12.01 8.03
C LEU A 15 14.26 13.40 7.53
N ALA A 16 13.10 13.90 7.95
CA ALA A 16 12.65 15.25 7.66
C ALA A 16 11.79 15.80 8.81
N SER A 17 11.87 17.10 9.05
CA SER A 17 11.01 17.81 9.99
C SER A 17 10.62 19.18 9.43
N PHE A 18 9.35 19.54 9.55
CA PHE A 18 8.81 20.81 9.07
C PHE A 18 7.55 21.17 9.86
N SER A 19 7.49 22.40 10.34
CA SER A 19 6.45 22.86 11.28
C SER A 19 6.32 21.91 12.48
N GLU A 20 5.20 21.20 12.63
CA GLU A 20 4.95 20.21 13.69
C GLU A 20 5.00 18.77 13.18
N GLN A 21 5.31 18.58 11.89
CA GLN A 21 5.33 17.27 11.25
C GLN A 21 6.76 16.73 11.18
N ILE A 22 6.87 15.43 11.43
CA ILE A 22 8.11 14.67 11.39
C ILE A 22 7.89 13.49 10.44
N ILE A 23 8.91 13.16 9.65
CA ILE A 23 9.03 11.89 8.96
C ILE A 23 10.23 11.17 9.57
N THR A 24 9.95 10.01 10.14
CA THR A 24 10.95 9.12 10.73
C THR A 24 11.44 8.08 9.71
N LEU A 25 12.59 7.49 9.99
CA LEU A 25 13.15 6.40 9.19
C LEU A 25 12.24 5.17 9.19
N GLY A 26 11.58 4.88 10.32
CA GLY A 26 10.62 3.80 10.44
C GLY A 26 9.41 3.98 9.52
N GLU A 27 8.81 5.17 9.51
CA GLU A 27 7.69 5.49 8.60
C GLU A 27 8.11 5.39 7.13
N PHE A 28 9.28 5.94 6.78
CA PHE A 28 9.81 5.85 5.41
C PHE A 28 10.05 4.40 5.01
N ASN A 29 10.67 3.60 5.87
CA ASN A 29 10.98 2.21 5.57
C ASN A 29 9.70 1.37 5.44
N GLN A 30 8.67 1.62 6.25
CA GLN A 30 7.38 0.94 6.10
C GLN A 30 6.77 1.19 4.71
N LEU A 31 6.75 2.45 4.28
CA LEU A 31 6.28 2.80 2.93
C LEU A 31 7.16 2.14 1.85
N TRP A 32 8.49 2.19 2.01
CA TRP A 32 9.43 1.63 1.06
C TRP A 32 9.28 0.11 0.93
N GLU A 33 9.03 -0.62 2.02
CA GLU A 33 8.78 -2.06 2.03
C GLU A 33 7.55 -2.44 1.20
N GLU A 34 6.49 -1.62 1.27
CA GLU A 34 5.23 -1.83 0.52
C GLU A 34 5.36 -1.58 -0.99
N VAL A 35 6.41 -0.89 -1.45
CA VAL A 35 6.67 -0.69 -2.87
C VAL A 35 7.06 -2.03 -3.52
N PRO A 36 6.39 -2.48 -4.60
CA PRO A 36 6.79 -3.70 -5.29
C PRO A 36 8.21 -3.60 -5.87
N GLU A 37 8.95 -4.70 -5.84
CA GLU A 37 10.38 -4.74 -6.22
C GLU A 37 10.66 -4.21 -7.63
N ASP A 38 9.79 -4.52 -8.60
CA ASP A 38 9.92 -4.04 -9.98
C ASP A 38 9.91 -2.50 -10.08
N TYR A 39 9.21 -1.83 -9.16
CA TYR A 39 9.18 -0.37 -9.08
C TYR A 39 10.36 0.18 -8.29
N LYS A 40 10.82 -0.50 -7.23
CA LYS A 40 11.99 -0.07 -6.43
C LYS A 40 13.23 0.14 -7.31
N LEU A 41 13.42 -0.70 -8.33
CA LEU A 41 14.54 -0.59 -9.28
C LEU A 41 14.55 0.71 -10.09
N GLN A 42 13.42 1.40 -10.19
CA GLN A 42 13.24 2.64 -10.95
C GLN A 42 13.11 3.88 -10.06
N LEU A 43 13.01 3.69 -8.74
CA LEU A 43 12.74 4.75 -7.78
C LEU A 43 13.99 5.08 -6.97
N ASP A 44 14.20 6.38 -6.76
CA ASP A 44 15.18 6.87 -5.79
C ASP A 44 14.48 7.07 -4.45
N LYS A 45 15.12 6.60 -3.36
CA LYS A 45 14.61 6.79 -1.99
C LYS A 45 14.41 8.27 -1.65
N SER A 46 15.25 9.16 -2.18
CA SER A 46 15.10 10.61 -2.01
C SER A 46 13.81 11.13 -2.64
N MET A 47 13.45 10.66 -3.84
CA MET A 47 12.19 11.04 -4.50
C MET A 47 10.97 10.57 -3.71
N VAL A 48 11.03 9.37 -3.13
CA VAL A 48 9.96 8.87 -2.26
C VAL A 48 9.84 9.73 -0.99
N LEU A 49 10.96 10.13 -0.39
CA LEU A 49 10.96 11.00 0.77
C LEU A 49 10.39 12.38 0.43
N ASP A 50 10.79 12.97 -0.70
CA ASP A 50 10.27 14.25 -1.19
C ASP A 50 8.75 14.19 -1.45
N GLN A 51 8.27 13.06 -1.98
CA GLN A 51 6.84 12.82 -2.16
C GLN A 51 6.10 12.77 -0.82
N MET A 52 6.65 12.06 0.19
CA MET A 52 6.07 12.02 1.54
C MET A 52 6.02 13.40 2.20
N ILE A 53 7.07 14.21 2.03
CA ILE A 53 7.11 15.60 2.51
C ILE A 53 6.01 16.41 1.84
N SER A 54 5.91 16.31 0.51
CA SER A 54 4.92 17.05 -0.29
C SER A 54 3.50 16.70 0.11
N GLU A 55 3.19 15.41 0.28
CA GLU A 55 1.87 14.94 0.71
C GLU A 55 1.50 15.50 2.10
N LYS A 56 2.42 15.41 3.06
CA LYS A 56 2.20 15.92 4.42
C LYS A 56 1.95 17.44 4.45
N LEU A 57 2.66 18.21 3.62
CA LEU A 57 2.42 19.65 3.44
C LEU A 57 1.04 19.94 2.82
N LEU A 58 0.63 19.16 1.81
CA LEU A 58 -0.70 19.31 1.18
C LEU A 58 -1.82 18.98 2.17
N ILE A 59 -1.66 17.95 2.99
CA ILE A 59 -2.61 17.60 4.07
C ILE A 59 -2.70 18.74 5.09
N GLN A 60 -1.57 19.32 5.47
CA GLN A 60 -1.55 20.46 6.40
C GLN A 60 -2.32 21.65 5.82
N GLU A 61 -2.12 21.97 4.54
CA GLU A 61 -2.86 23.05 3.89
C GLU A 61 -4.37 22.75 3.80
N ALA A 62 -4.75 21.51 3.48
CA ALA A 62 -6.14 21.08 3.49
C ALA A 62 -6.80 21.28 4.87
N LYS A 63 -6.08 20.98 5.96
CA LYS A 63 -6.52 21.23 7.34
C LYS A 63 -6.65 22.72 7.63
N ASN A 64 -5.66 23.53 7.22
CA ASN A 64 -5.70 24.99 7.39
C ASN A 64 -6.91 25.62 6.68
N MET A 65 -7.30 25.05 5.55
CA MET A 65 -8.49 25.44 4.78
C MET A 65 -9.81 24.94 5.39
N GLY A 66 -9.76 24.12 6.44
CA GLY A 66 -10.95 23.54 7.08
C GLY A 66 -11.64 22.46 6.25
N LEU A 67 -10.94 21.86 5.28
CA LEU A 67 -11.55 20.86 4.38
C LEU A 67 -11.98 19.57 5.10
N GLU A 68 -11.47 19.32 6.31
CA GLU A 68 -11.91 18.21 7.16
C GLU A 68 -13.35 18.37 7.66
N GLU A 69 -13.87 19.61 7.71
CA GLU A 69 -15.24 19.92 8.13
C GLU A 69 -16.18 20.18 6.93
N ASP A 70 -15.64 20.12 5.70
CA ASP A 70 -16.42 20.32 4.48
C ASP A 70 -17.43 19.18 4.29
N ASN A 71 -18.68 19.51 4.00
CA ASN A 71 -19.76 18.52 3.91
C ASN A 71 -19.56 17.53 2.75
N ASP A 72 -19.01 17.98 1.62
CA ASP A 72 -18.79 17.12 0.46
C ASP A 72 -17.61 16.16 0.72
N VAL A 73 -16.60 16.62 1.45
CA VAL A 73 -15.48 15.78 1.92
C VAL A 73 -15.97 14.76 2.96
N LEU A 74 -16.74 15.18 3.95
CA LEU A 74 -17.29 14.30 4.99
C LEU A 74 -18.19 13.20 4.41
N GLU A 75 -19.03 13.55 3.43
CA GLU A 75 -19.88 12.57 2.75
C GLU A 75 -19.06 11.56 1.92
N GLN A 76 -17.96 12.00 1.30
CA GLN A 76 -17.03 11.09 0.60
C GLN A 76 -16.33 10.15 1.58
N ILE A 77 -15.83 10.66 2.71
CA ILE A 77 -15.20 9.85 3.76
C ILE A 77 -16.19 8.80 4.28
N LYS A 78 -17.44 9.20 4.54
CA LYS A 78 -18.49 8.29 5.00
C LYS A 78 -18.76 7.17 4.00
N LYS A 79 -18.91 7.49 2.71
CA LYS A 79 -19.12 6.49 1.65
C LYS A 79 -17.94 5.52 1.54
N MET A 80 -16.71 6.03 1.61
CA MET A 80 -15.52 5.18 1.57
C MET A 80 -15.45 4.25 2.78
N ALA A 81 -15.80 4.75 3.97
CA ALA A 81 -15.86 3.94 5.19
C ALA A 81 -16.90 2.81 5.06
N GLU A 82 -18.10 3.10 4.55
CA GLU A 82 -19.13 2.09 4.29
C GLU A 82 -18.64 1.01 3.30
N GLN A 83 -17.93 1.41 2.24
CA GLN A 83 -17.34 0.47 1.27
C GLN A 83 -16.27 -0.43 1.90
N ILE A 84 -15.36 0.14 2.69
CA ILE A 84 -14.32 -0.62 3.40
C ILE A 84 -14.96 -1.63 4.37
N LEU A 85 -16.01 -1.23 5.09
CA LEU A 85 -16.73 -2.12 6.01
C LEU A 85 -17.32 -3.33 5.29
N VAL A 86 -17.95 -3.13 4.13
CA VAL A 86 -18.48 -4.22 3.31
C VAL A 86 -17.37 -5.15 2.82
N GLN A 87 -16.26 -4.58 2.33
CA GLN A 87 -15.13 -5.37 1.86
C GLN A 87 -14.54 -6.24 2.97
N VAL A 88 -14.31 -5.67 4.15
CA VAL A 88 -13.78 -6.40 5.32
C VAL A 88 -14.76 -7.49 5.78
N LEU A 89 -16.07 -7.26 5.69
CA LEU A 89 -17.07 -8.28 6.01
C LEU A 89 -16.97 -9.47 5.05
N ILE A 90 -16.89 -9.22 3.74
CA ILE A 90 -16.76 -10.27 2.72
C ILE A 90 -15.48 -11.07 2.93
N GLU A 91 -14.35 -10.39 3.14
CA GLU A 91 -13.06 -11.04 3.40
C GLU A 91 -13.18 -12.02 4.57
N ARG A 92 -13.64 -11.54 5.72
CA ARG A 92 -13.65 -12.31 6.98
C ARG A 92 -14.72 -13.39 7.05
N GLU A 93 -15.92 -13.10 6.52
CA GLU A 93 -17.07 -13.97 6.69
C GLU A 93 -17.27 -14.93 5.52
N ILE A 94 -16.69 -14.63 4.35
CA ILE A 94 -16.83 -15.44 3.15
C ILE A 94 -15.47 -16.00 2.76
N LEU A 95 -14.52 -15.16 2.35
CA LEU A 95 -13.27 -15.61 1.73
C LEU A 95 -12.39 -16.40 2.70
N ASP A 96 -12.14 -15.88 3.90
CA ASP A 96 -11.33 -16.54 4.94
C ASP A 96 -11.92 -17.86 5.46
N LYS A 97 -13.24 -18.05 5.27
CA LYS A 97 -13.95 -19.27 5.71
C LYS A 97 -14.06 -20.32 4.62
N ILE A 98 -13.84 -19.95 3.36
CA ILE A 98 -13.80 -20.91 2.25
C ILE A 98 -12.51 -21.72 2.36
N LYS A 99 -12.67 -23.03 2.47
CA LYS A 99 -11.55 -23.98 2.33
C LYS A 99 -11.66 -24.62 0.97
N VAL A 100 -10.81 -24.17 0.05
CA VAL A 100 -10.63 -24.88 -1.23
C VAL A 100 -9.78 -26.11 -0.96
N ASN A 101 -10.25 -27.28 -1.40
CA ASN A 101 -9.49 -28.51 -1.28
C ASN A 101 -8.76 -28.85 -2.59
N ASP A 102 -7.67 -29.62 -2.50
CA ASP A 102 -6.83 -29.95 -3.65
C ASP A 102 -7.58 -30.80 -4.70
N GLU A 103 -8.59 -31.57 -4.30
CA GLU A 103 -9.40 -32.40 -5.19
C GLU A 103 -10.31 -31.53 -6.10
N GLU A 104 -10.94 -30.48 -5.56
CA GLU A 104 -11.73 -29.50 -6.30
C GLU A 104 -10.87 -28.73 -7.30
N VAL A 105 -9.63 -28.39 -6.93
CA VAL A 105 -8.65 -27.75 -7.82
C VAL A 105 -8.26 -28.67 -8.97
N LEU A 106 -7.95 -29.93 -8.67
CA LEU A 106 -7.60 -30.95 -9.66
C LEU A 106 -8.78 -31.25 -10.59
N GLU A 107 -9.98 -31.39 -10.04
CA GLU A 107 -11.20 -31.64 -10.83
C GLU A 107 -11.50 -30.45 -11.76
N TYR A 108 -11.39 -29.22 -11.26
CA TYR A 108 -11.55 -28.03 -12.09
C TYR A 108 -10.48 -27.96 -13.20
N TYR A 109 -9.21 -28.24 -12.89
CA TYR A 109 -8.15 -28.27 -13.88
C TYR A 109 -8.42 -29.32 -14.96
N GLU A 110 -8.75 -30.56 -14.58
CA GLU A 110 -9.05 -31.65 -15.50
C GLU A 110 -10.24 -31.33 -16.41
N GLN A 111 -11.30 -30.71 -15.88
CA GLN A 111 -12.49 -30.32 -16.64
C GLN A 111 -12.26 -29.12 -17.57
N ASN A 112 -11.26 -28.28 -17.29
CA ASN A 112 -11.01 -27.02 -18.01
C ASN A 112 -9.65 -26.99 -18.72
N LYS A 113 -9.02 -28.15 -18.97
CA LYS A 113 -7.69 -28.28 -19.59
C LYS A 113 -7.50 -27.42 -20.84
N ASP A 114 -8.52 -27.34 -21.70
CA ASP A 114 -8.48 -26.56 -22.93
C ASP A 114 -8.24 -25.05 -22.68
N SER A 115 -8.68 -24.52 -21.54
CA SER A 115 -8.47 -23.12 -21.13
C SER A 115 -7.06 -22.84 -20.61
N PHE A 116 -6.28 -23.89 -20.34
CA PHE A 116 -4.90 -23.81 -19.85
C PHE A 116 -3.87 -24.24 -20.91
N THR A 117 -4.27 -24.26 -22.19
CA THR A 117 -3.37 -24.50 -23.31
C THR A 117 -3.13 -23.20 -24.08
N GLU A 118 -1.86 -22.87 -24.34
CA GLU A 118 -1.53 -21.82 -25.30
C GLU A 118 -1.79 -22.35 -26.72
N LYS A 119 -2.71 -21.72 -27.45
CA LYS A 119 -2.86 -22.02 -28.87
C LYS A 119 -1.64 -21.48 -29.60
N GLU A 120 -0.98 -22.37 -30.34
CA GLU A 120 0.13 -22.05 -31.23
C GLU A 120 -0.25 -20.87 -32.13
N GLN A 121 0.47 -19.75 -32.00
CA GLN A 121 0.28 -18.60 -32.86
C GLN A 121 1.02 -18.85 -34.18
N VAL A 122 0.28 -18.85 -35.28
CA VAL A 122 0.78 -18.97 -36.67
C VAL A 122 1.24 -17.64 -37.24
#